data_AF-A0A6S7LS53-F1
#
_entry.id   AF-A0A6S7LS53-F1
#
_cell.length_a   1.000
_cell.length_b   1.000
_cell.length_c   1.000
_cell.angle_alpha   90.00
_cell.angle_beta   90.00
_cell.angle_gamma   90.00
#
_symmetry.space_group_name_H-M   'P 1'
#
loop_
_entity.id
_entity.type
_entity.pdbx_description
1 polymer ?
#
loop_
_entity_poly.entity_id
_entity_poly.type
_entity_poly.pdbx_seq_one_letter_code
_entity_poly.pdbx_strand_id
1 'polypeptide(L)'
;MSHDTNRTLLYDIVTQKCGSGVADTVRAFLAAQYPLMVVIMKNRSSLEVSAVIQGHSTLNEVMTTLLNAREVFEQSRSVDIRDEVFKVFEKSLNCVKKRRKSLKVFKFFGECLIIRFPS
;
A
#
# COMPACT_ATOMS: atom_id res chain seq x y z
N MET A 1 -14.77 -29.74 19.87
CA MET A 1 -13.85 -30.27 18.83
C MET A 1 -13.84 -29.43 17.54
N SER A 2 -14.89 -28.67 17.20
CA SER A 2 -14.91 -27.82 15.98
C SER A 2 -14.27 -26.43 16.15
N HIS A 3 -14.35 -25.81 17.33
CA HIS A 3 -13.86 -24.44 17.56
C HIS A 3 -12.33 -24.30 17.44
N ASP A 4 -11.56 -25.24 17.98
CA ASP A 4 -10.10 -25.21 17.91
C ASP A 4 -9.58 -25.43 16.49
N THR A 5 -10.24 -26.31 15.73
CA THR A 5 -9.90 -26.57 14.32
C THR A 5 -10.11 -25.30 13.48
N ASN A 6 -11.25 -24.62 13.65
CA ASN A 6 -11.54 -23.37 12.91
C ASN A 6 -10.59 -22.23 13.31
N ARG A 7 -10.15 -22.18 14.56
CA ARG A 7 -9.16 -21.22 15.05
C ARG A 7 -7.80 -21.43 14.39
N THR A 8 -7.35 -22.68 14.31
CA THR A 8 -6.08 -23.04 13.66
C THR A 8 -6.15 -22.73 12.16
N LEU A 9 -7.24 -23.09 11.49
CA LEU A 9 -7.43 -22.76 10.08
C LEU A 9 -7.40 -21.25 9.82
N LEU A 10 -8.08 -20.45 10.67
CA LEU A 10 -8.04 -19.00 10.55
C LEU A 10 -6.62 -18.45 10.76
N TYR A 11 -5.91 -18.95 11.77
CA TYR A 11 -4.52 -18.56 12.05
C TYR A 11 -3.60 -18.87 10.87
N ASP A 12 -3.71 -20.06 10.27
CA ASP A 12 -2.88 -20.48 9.14
C ASP A 12 -3.13 -19.60 7.90
N ILE A 13 -4.40 -19.31 7.60
CA ILE A 13 -4.78 -18.42 6.49
C ILE A 13 -4.22 -17.01 6.70
N VAL A 14 -4.37 -16.45 7.91
CA VAL A 14 -3.88 -15.11 8.24
C VAL A 14 -2.36 -15.06 8.21
N THR A 15 -1.67 -16.08 8.72
CA THR A 15 -0.21 -16.19 8.68
C THR A 15 0.30 -16.20 7.24
N GLN A 16 -0.35 -16.96 6.35
CA GLN A 16 0.05 -17.06 4.95
C GLN A 16 -0.18 -15.75 4.17
N LYS A 17 -1.24 -15.00 4.49
CA LYS A 17 -1.63 -13.82 3.71
C LYS A 17 -1.09 -12.50 4.28
N CYS A 18 -1.13 -12.32 5.59
CA CYS A 18 -0.79 -11.06 6.26
C CYS A 18 0.55 -11.11 7.02
N GLY A 19 1.13 -12.30 7.19
CA GLY A 19 2.36 -12.51 7.96
C GLY A 19 2.11 -12.80 9.44
N SER A 20 3.18 -13.18 10.15
CA SER A 20 3.11 -13.68 11.53
C SER A 20 2.62 -12.65 12.55
N GLY A 21 3.01 -11.38 12.41
CA GLY A 21 2.64 -10.33 13.37
C GLY A 21 1.12 -10.11 13.49
N VAL A 22 0.39 -10.29 12.39
CA VAL A 22 -1.08 -10.21 12.36
C VAL A 22 -1.71 -11.53 12.83
N ALA A 23 -1.06 -12.66 12.57
CA ALA A 23 -1.55 -13.94 13.04
C ALA A 23 -1.54 -14.03 14.58
N ASP A 24 -0.51 -13.46 15.23
CA ASP A 24 -0.39 -13.47 16.69
C ASP A 24 -1.48 -12.64 17.37
N THR A 25 -1.91 -11.53 16.77
CA THR A 25 -3.06 -10.77 17.28
C THR A 25 -4.36 -11.57 17.12
N VAL A 26 -4.56 -12.28 16.02
CA VAL A 26 -5.71 -13.17 15.84
C VAL A 26 -5.70 -14.33 16.85
N ARG A 27 -4.51 -14.83 17.21
CA ARG A 27 -4.34 -15.86 18.25
C ARG A 27 -4.61 -15.35 19.67
N ALA A 28 -4.61 -14.04 19.91
CA ALA A 28 -4.87 -13.48 21.24
C ALA A 28 -6.38 -13.42 21.59
N PHE A 29 -7.29 -13.52 20.60
CA PHE A 29 -8.73 -13.44 20.85
C PHE A 29 -9.27 -14.66 21.62
N LEU A 30 -10.26 -14.41 22.49
CA LEU A 30 -10.89 -15.44 23.30
C LEU A 30 -11.89 -16.27 22.47
N ALA A 31 -12.07 -17.54 22.82
CA ALA A 31 -13.00 -18.43 22.11
C ALA A 31 -14.45 -17.90 22.11
N ALA A 32 -14.84 -17.12 23.14
CA ALA A 32 -16.15 -16.50 23.25
C ALA A 32 -16.39 -15.34 22.26
N GLN A 33 -15.34 -14.79 21.64
CA GLN A 33 -15.44 -13.66 20.72
C GLN A 33 -15.65 -14.11 19.26
N TYR A 34 -15.62 -15.41 19.01
CA TYR A 34 -15.91 -15.99 17.71
C TYR A 34 -17.43 -16.01 17.45
N PRO A 35 -17.88 -15.83 16.19
CA PRO A 35 -17.08 -15.69 14.97
C PRO A 35 -16.41 -14.31 14.83
N LEU A 36 -15.24 -14.25 14.20
CA LEU A 36 -14.51 -13.00 13.92
C LEU A 36 -14.58 -12.67 12.44
N MET A 37 -14.78 -11.40 12.11
CA MET A 37 -14.69 -10.86 10.75
C MET A 37 -13.45 -9.97 10.67
N VAL A 38 -12.49 -10.36 9.84
CA VAL A 38 -11.23 -9.61 9.64
C VAL A 38 -11.34 -8.82 8.34
N VAL A 39 -11.17 -7.50 8.42
CA VAL A 39 -11.13 -6.61 7.26
C VAL A 39 -9.68 -6.42 6.86
N ILE A 40 -9.34 -6.90 5.66
CA ILE A 40 -7.99 -6.84 5.11
C ILE A 40 -7.96 -5.76 4.02
N MET A 41 -7.02 -4.84 4.14
CA MET A 41 -6.67 -3.88 3.10
C MET A 41 -5.45 -4.37 2.34
N LYS A 42 -5.49 -4.25 1.02
CA LYS A 42 -4.33 -4.50 0.17
C LYS A 42 -3.69 -3.17 -0.19
N ASN A 43 -2.53 -2.91 0.38
CA ASN A 43 -1.64 -1.86 -0.10
C ASN A 43 -0.73 -2.42 -1.21
N ARG A 44 -0.08 -1.55 -1.99
CA ARG A 44 0.71 -1.83 -3.21
C ARG A 44 1.51 -3.14 -3.18
N SER A 45 2.07 -3.50 -2.03
CA SER A 45 2.89 -4.70 -1.85
C SER A 45 2.52 -5.56 -0.63
N SER A 46 1.70 -5.06 0.30
CA SER A 46 1.38 -5.72 1.58
C SER A 46 -0.13 -5.90 1.77
N LEU A 47 -0.51 -7.01 2.39
CA LEU A 47 -1.83 -7.16 2.99
C LEU A 47 -1.74 -6.74 4.45
N GLU A 48 -2.60 -5.82 4.85
CA GLU A 48 -2.63 -5.24 6.18
C GLU A 48 -4.04 -5.39 6.76
N VAL A 49 -4.15 -5.69 8.04
CA VAL A 49 -5.45 -5.77 8.70
C VAL A 49 -5.88 -4.39 9.14
N SER A 50 -7.00 -3.92 8.59
CA SER A 50 -7.56 -2.61 8.92
C SER A 50 -8.39 -2.65 10.20
N ALA A 51 -9.17 -3.71 10.38
CA ALA A 51 -10.09 -3.85 11.49
C ALA A 51 -10.43 -5.33 11.73
N VAL A 52 -10.72 -5.67 12.98
CA VAL A 52 -11.26 -6.97 13.39
C VAL A 52 -12.58 -6.71 14.10
N ILE A 53 -13.66 -7.29 13.58
CA ILE A 53 -15.02 -7.15 14.08
C ILE A 53 -15.43 -8.46 14.73
N GLN A 54 -16.04 -8.36 15.92
CA GLN A 54 -16.47 -9.52 16.69
C GLN A 54 -17.91 -9.90 16.31
N GLY A 55 -18.24 -11.18 16.41
CA GLY A 55 -19.53 -11.70 15.94
C GLY A 55 -20.74 -11.24 16.73
N HIS A 56 -20.53 -10.66 17.92
CA HIS A 56 -21.58 -10.07 18.74
C HIS A 56 -21.78 -8.57 18.50
N SER A 57 -21.07 -7.96 17.55
CA SER A 57 -21.22 -6.56 17.21
C SER A 57 -22.59 -6.25 16.60
N THR A 58 -23.11 -5.06 16.90
CA THR A 58 -24.37 -4.57 16.31
C THR A 58 -24.18 -4.19 14.84
N LEU A 59 -25.27 -4.18 14.06
CA LEU A 59 -25.20 -3.81 12.64
C LEU A 59 -24.59 -2.41 12.43
N ASN A 60 -24.91 -1.46 13.31
CA ASN A 60 -24.35 -0.12 13.26
C ASN A 60 -22.83 -0.13 13.48
N GLU A 61 -22.32 -0.89 14.45
CA GLU A 61 -20.87 -1.03 14.67
C GLU A 61 -20.16 -1.61 13.44
N VAL A 62 -20.74 -2.65 12.83
CA VAL A 62 -20.21 -3.26 11.62
C VAL A 62 -20.15 -2.23 10.49
N MET A 63 -21.25 -1.51 10.28
CA MET A 63 -21.36 -0.51 9.21
C MET A 63 -20.38 0.65 9.41
N THR A 64 -20.29 1.20 10.62
CA THR A 64 -19.34 2.27 10.95
C THR A 64 -17.91 1.81 10.76
N THR A 65 -17.57 0.60 11.22
CA THR A 65 -16.20 0.06 11.07
C THR A 65 -15.83 -0.14 9.60
N LEU A 66 -16.76 -0.64 8.78
CA LEU A 66 -16.54 -0.81 7.35
C LEU A 66 -16.43 0.51 6.60
N LEU A 67 -17.27 1.50 6.94
CA LEU A 67 -17.20 2.83 6.36
C LEU A 67 -15.87 3.51 6.69
N ASN A 68 -15.44 3.43 7.95
CA ASN A 68 -14.16 3.99 8.38
C ASN A 68 -12.98 3.30 7.69
N ALA A 69 -12.97 1.95 7.63
CA ALA A 69 -11.92 1.20 6.95
C ALA A 69 -11.85 1.56 5.45
N ARG A 70 -13.00 1.74 4.79
CA ARG A 70 -13.07 2.19 3.40
C ARG A 70 -12.54 3.60 3.22
N GLU A 71 -12.90 4.52 4.11
CA GLU A 71 -12.44 5.90 4.02
C GLU A 71 -10.91 5.99 4.16
N VAL A 72 -10.36 5.30 5.15
CA VAL A 72 -8.90 5.19 5.34
C VAL A 72 -8.24 4.58 4.09
N PHE A 73 -8.82 3.51 3.53
CA PHE A 73 -8.31 2.90 2.31
C PHE A 73 -8.25 3.87 1.12
N GLU A 74 -9.33 4.62 0.88
CA GLU A 74 -9.36 5.60 -0.22
C GLU A 74 -8.37 6.76 0.02
N GLN A 75 -8.23 7.22 1.26
CA GLN A 75 -7.24 8.24 1.63
C GLN A 75 -5.82 7.74 1.35
N SER A 76 -5.45 6.57 1.88
CA SER A 76 -4.14 5.94 1.64
C SER A 76 -3.87 5.78 0.14
N ARG A 77 -4.84 5.26 -0.62
CA ARG A 77 -4.72 5.09 -2.07
C ARG A 77 -4.53 6.43 -2.80
N SER A 78 -5.23 7.48 -2.39
CA SER A 78 -5.12 8.80 -3.01
C SER A 78 -3.73 9.43 -2.79
N VAL A 79 -3.16 9.25 -1.60
CA VAL A 79 -1.80 9.70 -1.25
C VAL A 79 -0.78 8.93 -2.09
N ASP A 80 -0.94 7.61 -2.17
CA ASP A 80 -0.08 6.74 -2.95
C ASP A 80 0.00 7.16 -4.42
N ILE A 81 -1.16 7.43 -5.05
CA ILE A 81 -1.25 7.90 -6.44
C ILE A 81 -0.53 9.24 -6.57
N ARG A 82 -0.79 10.18 -5.65
CA ARG A 82 -0.17 11.51 -5.67
C ARG A 82 1.35 11.44 -5.57
N ASP A 83 1.88 10.59 -4.70
CA ASP A 83 3.32 10.42 -4.51
C ASP A 83 3.99 9.83 -5.76
N GLU A 84 3.34 8.89 -6.44
CA GLU A 84 3.83 8.37 -7.72
C GLU A 84 3.86 9.44 -8.80
N VAL A 85 2.78 10.22 -8.93
CA VAL A 85 2.72 11.34 -9.89
C VAL A 85 3.81 12.36 -9.61
N PHE A 86 4.03 12.70 -8.34
CA PHE A 86 5.08 13.64 -7.93
C PHE A 86 6.47 13.13 -8.31
N LYS A 87 6.77 11.85 -8.04
CA LYS A 87 8.04 11.21 -8.42
C LYS A 87 8.27 11.24 -9.94
N VAL A 88 7.23 11.01 -10.74
CA VAL A 88 7.31 11.08 -12.21
C VAL A 88 7.56 12.51 -12.69
N PHE A 89 6.88 13.48 -12.08
CA PHE A 89 7.06 14.89 -12.42
C PHE A 89 8.46 15.39 -12.07
N GLU A 90 8.98 15.05 -10.89
CA GLU A 90 10.33 15.41 -10.47
C GLU A 90 11.40 14.82 -11.41
N LYS A 91 11.25 13.54 -11.77
CA LYS A 91 12.13 12.88 -12.76
C LYS A 91 12.11 13.64 -14.09
N SER A 92 10.93 14.04 -14.56
CA SER A 92 10.76 14.81 -15.80
C SER A 92 11.44 16.18 -15.73
N LEU A 93 11.28 16.91 -14.62
CA LEU A 93 11.98 18.18 -14.39
C LEU A 93 13.50 18.00 -14.36
N ASN A 94 14.00 16.94 -13.73
CA ASN A 94 15.42 16.64 -13.71
C ASN A 94 15.96 16.28 -15.11
N CYS A 95 15.20 15.55 -15.94
CA CYS A 95 15.54 15.33 -17.35
C CYS A 95 15.63 16.65 -18.14
N VAL A 96 14.69 17.57 -17.96
CA VAL A 96 14.69 18.89 -18.64
C VAL A 96 15.87 19.75 -18.15
N LYS A 97 16.14 19.79 -16.84
CA LYS A 97 17.29 20.51 -16.27
C LYS A 97 18.62 19.93 -16.78
N LYS A 98 18.73 18.60 -16.87
CA LYS A 98 19.93 17.93 -17.42
C LYS A 98 20.13 18.29 -18.89
N ARG A 99 19.06 18.28 -19.71
CA ARG A 99 19.12 18.73 -21.11
C ARG A 99 19.53 20.20 -21.24
N ARG A 100 19.00 21.11 -20.40
CA ARG A 100 19.43 22.53 -20.40
C ARG A 100 20.88 22.75 -19.98
N LYS A 101 21.42 21.95 -19.05
CA LYS A 101 22.84 22.02 -18.67
C LYS A 101 23.75 21.50 -19.80
N SER A 102 23.39 20.39 -20.45
CA SER A 102 24.10 19.91 -21.64
C SER A 102 24.02 20.90 -22.82
N LEU A 103 22.88 21.59 -23.02
CA LEU A 103 22.76 22.64 -24.03
C LEU A 103 23.57 23.91 -23.69
N LYS A 104 23.79 24.21 -22.40
CA LYS A 104 24.67 25.32 -21.98
C LYS A 104 26.16 25.01 -22.20
N VAL A 105 26.58 23.75 -22.11
CA VAL A 105 27.93 23.32 -22.54
C VAL A 105 28.09 23.41 -24.06
N PHE A 106 26.98 23.32 -24.81
CA PHE A 106 26.91 23.53 -26.25
C PHE A 106 26.72 25.00 -26.67
N LYS A 107 26.76 25.96 -25.74
CA LYS A 107 26.55 27.37 -26.06
C LYS A 107 27.87 28.01 -26.53
N PHE A 108 28.09 27.89 -27.85
CA PHE A 108 28.82 28.82 -28.72
C PHE A 108 30.14 29.40 -28.18
N PHE A 109 31.22 28.65 -28.41
CA PHE A 109 32.45 29.30 -28.92
C PHE A 109 32.25 29.45 -30.44
N GLY A 110 32.60 30.61 -31.00
CA GLY A 110 32.26 31.02 -32.36
C GLY A 110 32.37 29.92 -33.42
N GLU A 111 31.27 29.75 -34.16
CA GLU A 111 31.21 29.23 -35.53
C GLU A 111 31.79 27.85 -35.86
N CYS A 112 31.45 26.79 -35.10
CA CYS A 112 31.32 25.44 -35.69
C CYS A 112 30.70 24.43 -34.71
N LEU A 113 29.49 23.95 -35.00
CA LEU A 113 28.88 22.82 -34.28
C LEU A 113 29.12 21.51 -35.05
N ILE A 114 30.26 20.86 -34.81
CA ILE A 114 30.54 19.53 -35.36
C ILE A 114 29.89 18.48 -34.44
N ILE A 115 28.80 17.87 -34.89
CA ILE A 115 28.18 16.72 -34.22
C ILE A 115 28.84 15.46 -34.80
N ARG A 116 29.78 14.84 -34.07
CA ARG A 116 30.21 13.46 -34.34
C ARG A 116 29.32 12.48 -33.58
N PHE A 117 28.71 11.55 -34.31
CA PHE A 117 28.11 10.34 -33.76
C PHE A 117 29.15 9.22 -33.73
N PRO A 118 29.36 8.53 -32.59
CA PRO A 118 30.20 7.34 -32.57
C PRO A 118 29.48 6.18 -33.28
N SER A 119 30.24 5.42 -34.07
CA SER A 119 29.86 4.12 -34.66
C SER A 119 29.88 3.03 -33.61
#